data_AF-A0A5A7PCC7-F1
#
_entry.id   AF-A0A5A7PCC7-F1
#
_cell.length_a   1.000
_cell.length_b   1.000
_cell.length_c   1.000
_cell.angle_alpha   90.00
_cell.angle_beta   90.00
_cell.angle_gamma   90.00
#
_symmetry.space_group_name_H-M   'P 1'
#
loop_
_entity.id
_entity.type
_entity.pdbx_description
1 polymer ?
#
loop_
_entity_poly.entity_id
_entity_poly.type
_entity_poly.pdbx_seq_one_letter_code
_entity_poly.pdbx_strand_id
1 'polypeptide(L)'
;MAFSLSSISLSISILIKKFHFSPKFLNSIGSYEMGSSFSVMGWSRTSAGDRSLGTGLGDLPESCVATVLAHLDPPQICRMAMLNRAFRGASSADFVWESKLPSNYGDVIGKVFEKDEGFCEGLCKRDIYSRLCRPNYLDGGTKKVWLDKSTGKTCMLISSNGLAITGIDDRRYWSRIPMEGSR
;
A
#
# COMPACT_ATOMS: atom_id res chain seq x y z
N MET A 1 4.22 23.19 -22.45
CA MET A 1 3.03 23.95 -22.04
C MET A 1 3.03 24.03 -20.54
N ALA A 2 3.05 25.23 -19.96
CA ALA A 2 2.84 25.42 -18.54
C ALA A 2 1.39 24.99 -18.23
N PHE A 3 1.22 23.90 -17.50
CA PHE A 3 -0.06 23.67 -16.84
C PHE A 3 -0.23 24.85 -15.89
N SER A 4 -1.15 25.76 -16.23
CA SER A 4 -1.44 26.92 -15.41
C SER A 4 -1.70 26.42 -13.99
N LEU A 5 -1.01 27.02 -13.00
CA LEU A 5 -1.16 26.69 -11.56
C LEU A 5 -2.63 26.63 -11.12
N SER A 6 -3.51 27.32 -11.85
CA SER A 6 -4.98 27.27 -11.70
C SER A 6 -5.61 25.90 -12.00
N SER A 7 -5.14 25.15 -13.01
CA SER A 7 -5.69 23.83 -13.38
C SER A 7 -5.32 22.74 -12.37
N ILE A 8 -4.13 22.85 -11.77
CA ILE A 8 -3.66 21.93 -10.72
C ILE A 8 -4.45 22.17 -9.43
N SER A 9 -4.68 23.44 -9.07
CA SER A 9 -5.49 23.85 -7.92
C SER A 9 -6.95 23.35 -8.02
N LEU A 10 -7.55 23.40 -9.21
CA LEU A 10 -8.92 22.92 -9.42
C LEU A 10 -9.04 21.40 -9.29
N SER A 11 -8.09 20.65 -9.84
CA SER A 11 -8.06 19.17 -9.78
C SER A 11 -7.86 18.66 -8.36
N ILE A 12 -7.01 19.33 -7.58
CA ILE A 12 -6.82 19.07 -6.15
C ILE A 12 -8.11 19.40 -5.37
N SER A 13 -8.77 20.52 -5.69
CA SER A 13 -10.05 20.91 -5.06
C SER A 13 -11.19 19.93 -5.33
N ILE A 14 -11.25 19.35 -6.54
CA ILE A 14 -12.20 18.29 -6.90
C ILE A 14 -11.90 17.01 -6.11
N LEU A 15 -10.62 16.67 -5.93
CA LEU A 15 -10.21 15.54 -5.10
C LEU A 15 -10.57 15.73 -3.62
N ILE A 16 -10.33 16.93 -3.07
CA ILE A 16 -10.68 17.28 -1.69
C ILE A 16 -12.20 17.18 -1.47
N LYS A 17 -12.98 17.75 -2.39
CA LYS A 17 -14.47 17.73 -2.32
C LYS A 17 -15.06 16.34 -2.52
N LYS A 18 -14.41 15.46 -3.29
CA LYS A 18 -14.94 14.13 -3.63
C LYS A 18 -14.50 13.03 -2.65
N PHE A 19 -13.38 13.20 -1.95
CA PHE A 19 -12.83 12.20 -1.03
C PHE A 19 -12.74 12.66 0.44
N HIS A 20 -13.20 13.87 0.77
CA HIS A 20 -13.32 14.36 2.15
C HIS A 20 -11.98 14.35 2.92
N PHE A 21 -10.90 14.76 2.26
CA PHE A 21 -9.55 14.78 2.86
C PHE A 21 -9.42 15.83 3.99
N SER A 22 -8.73 15.45 5.07
CA SER A 22 -8.49 16.30 6.25
C SER A 22 -7.54 17.46 5.95
N PRO A 23 -7.70 18.67 6.54
CA PRO A 23 -6.83 19.83 6.31
C PRO A 23 -5.33 19.60 6.59
N LYS A 24 -4.97 18.59 7.39
CA LYS A 24 -3.56 18.18 7.60
C LYS A 24 -2.88 17.65 6.33
N PHE A 25 -3.65 17.10 5.39
CA PHE A 25 -3.20 16.61 4.09
C PHE A 25 -2.78 17.76 3.16
N LEU A 26 -3.46 18.90 3.23
CA LEU A 26 -3.20 20.06 2.36
C LEU A 26 -1.87 20.74 2.68
N ASN A 27 -1.52 20.80 3.96
CA ASN A 27 -0.27 21.41 4.40
C ASN A 27 0.96 20.56 4.08
N SER A 28 0.79 19.24 3.86
CA SER A 28 1.90 18.35 3.49
C SER A 28 2.22 18.36 1.99
N ILE A 29 1.29 18.80 1.14
CA ILE A 29 1.47 18.88 -0.31
C ILE A 29 2.28 20.12 -0.71
N GLY A 30 2.22 21.21 0.07
CA GLY A 30 2.93 22.45 -0.20
C GLY A 30 4.45 22.43 0.03
N SER A 31 5.04 21.27 0.34
CA SER A 31 6.45 21.18 0.76
C SER A 31 7.36 20.38 -0.19
N TYR A 32 6.84 19.88 -1.33
CA TYR A 32 7.63 19.14 -2.32
C TYR A 32 7.75 19.87 -3.67
N GLU A 33 7.94 21.19 -3.68
CA GLU A 33 8.46 21.85 -4.89
C GLU A 33 9.99 21.77 -4.89
N MET A 34 10.55 20.78 -5.61
CA MET A 34 11.94 20.86 -6.08
C MET A 34 12.01 20.30 -7.50
N GLY A 35 12.54 21.12 -8.39
CA GLY A 35 12.27 21.09 -9.83
C GLY A 35 12.81 19.89 -10.61
N SER A 36 12.17 19.65 -11.76
CA SER A 36 12.76 18.94 -12.89
C SER A 36 12.09 19.43 -14.17
N SER A 37 12.88 20.14 -14.98
CA SER A 37 12.51 20.57 -16.33
C SER A 37 12.23 19.36 -17.21
N PHE A 38 11.06 19.30 -17.82
CA PHE A 38 10.77 18.36 -18.90
C PHE A 38 10.45 19.14 -20.18
N SER A 39 11.37 19.07 -21.14
CA SER A 39 11.19 19.60 -22.49
C SER A 39 10.10 18.80 -23.22
N VAL A 40 9.07 19.49 -23.73
CA VAL A 40 7.96 18.89 -24.48
C VAL A 40 8.30 18.88 -25.97
N MET A 41 8.43 17.70 -26.57
CA MET A 41 8.39 17.51 -28.02
C MET A 41 6.91 17.49 -28.49
N GLY A 42 6.63 18.24 -29.56
CA GLY A 42 5.30 18.72 -29.91
C GLY A 42 4.33 17.72 -30.53
N TRP A 43 3.04 17.99 -30.30
CA TRP A 43 1.92 17.42 -31.04
C TRP A 43 1.23 18.55 -31.85
N SER A 44 1.09 18.33 -33.15
CA SER A 44 0.48 19.25 -34.12
C SER A 44 -1.01 19.48 -33.84
N ARG A 45 -1.45 20.74 -33.92
CA ARG A 45 -2.84 21.17 -33.74
C ARG A 45 -3.69 20.84 -34.97
N THR A 46 -4.85 20.21 -34.77
CA THR A 46 -6.02 20.40 -35.64
C THR A 46 -7.21 20.90 -34.80
N SER A 47 -8.04 21.68 -35.47
CA SER A 47 -8.87 22.77 -34.96
C SER A 47 -10.26 22.37 -34.44
N ALA A 48 -10.73 23.19 -33.50
CA ALA A 48 -12.10 23.66 -33.27
C ALA A 48 -13.22 22.62 -33.12
N GLY A 49 -13.73 22.57 -31.88
CA GLY A 49 -15.01 21.96 -31.52
C GLY A 49 -15.16 22.03 -30.01
N ASP A 50 -15.85 23.06 -29.53
CA ASP A 50 -16.24 23.26 -28.13
C ASP A 50 -17.15 22.11 -27.67
N ARG A 51 -16.51 21.02 -27.27
CA ARG A 51 -17.08 20.03 -26.37
C ARG A 51 -16.40 20.31 -25.05
N SER A 52 -17.17 20.51 -23.99
CA SER A 52 -16.68 20.49 -22.62
C SER A 52 -15.70 19.33 -22.47
N LEU A 53 -14.41 19.63 -22.55
CA LEU A 53 -13.31 18.70 -22.32
C LEU A 53 -13.29 18.55 -20.81
N GLY A 54 -14.24 17.77 -20.30
CA GLY A 54 -14.23 17.31 -18.94
C GLY A 54 -12.93 16.56 -18.75
N THR A 55 -11.95 17.22 -18.14
CA THR A 55 -10.69 16.61 -17.73
C THR A 55 -11.07 15.49 -16.77
N GLY A 56 -10.95 14.25 -17.26
CA GLY A 56 -11.31 13.07 -16.51
C GLY A 56 -10.22 12.73 -15.51
N LEU A 57 -10.54 11.93 -14.50
CA LEU A 57 -9.53 11.40 -13.57
C LEU A 57 -8.44 10.57 -14.27
N GLY A 58 -8.67 10.16 -15.52
CA GLY A 58 -7.68 9.46 -16.35
C GLY A 58 -6.65 10.36 -17.01
N ASP A 59 -6.86 11.68 -17.01
CA ASP A 59 -5.95 12.66 -17.63
C ASP A 59 -4.89 13.18 -16.65
N LEU A 60 -4.97 12.78 -15.36
CA LEU A 60 -3.94 13.11 -14.37
C LEU A 60 -2.66 12.29 -14.64
N PRO A 61 -1.47 12.92 -14.47
CA PRO A 61 -0.22 12.18 -14.51
C PRO A 61 -0.15 11.17 -13.36
N GLU A 62 0.44 10.00 -13.61
CA GLU A 62 0.53 8.91 -12.63
C GLU A 62 1.24 9.33 -11.34
N SER A 63 2.19 10.27 -11.42
CA SER A 63 2.90 10.81 -10.25
C SER A 63 1.96 11.52 -9.27
N CYS A 64 1.04 12.37 -9.75
CA CYS A 64 0.05 13.04 -8.90
C CYS A 64 -0.91 12.03 -8.27
N VAL A 65 -1.32 11.02 -9.04
CA VAL A 65 -2.20 9.95 -8.55
C VAL A 65 -1.50 9.12 -7.47
N ALA A 66 -0.22 8.78 -7.67
CA ALA A 66 0.58 8.02 -6.71
C ALA A 66 0.69 8.75 -5.36
N THR A 67 0.88 10.08 -5.37
CA THR A 67 0.90 10.88 -4.13
C THR A 67 -0.40 10.72 -3.35
N VAL A 68 -1.55 10.79 -4.01
CA VAL A 68 -2.86 10.59 -3.35
C VAL A 68 -2.98 9.18 -2.80
N LEU A 69 -2.64 8.17 -3.60
CA LEU A 69 -2.73 6.76 -3.21
C LEU A 69 -1.86 6.44 -1.98
N ALA A 70 -0.69 7.08 -1.83
CA ALA A 70 0.19 6.89 -0.68
C ALA A 70 -0.49 7.26 0.66
N HIS A 71 -1.52 8.10 0.65
CA HIS A 71 -2.27 8.49 1.84
C HIS A 71 -3.53 7.64 2.09
N LEU A 72 -3.87 6.72 1.20
CA LEU A 72 -5.02 5.84 1.33
C LEU A 72 -4.68 4.52 2.03
N ASP A 73 -5.68 3.86 2.60
CA ASP A 73 -5.49 2.51 3.13
C ASP A 73 -5.31 1.50 1.98
N PRO A 74 -4.56 0.41 2.17
CA PRO A 74 -4.35 -0.62 1.14
C PRO A 74 -5.62 -1.12 0.43
N PRO A 75 -6.75 -1.36 1.12
CA PRO A 75 -7.99 -1.76 0.44
C PRO A 75 -8.63 -0.65 -0.40
N GLN A 76 -8.40 0.61 -0.04
CA GLN A 76 -8.82 1.76 -0.85
C GLN A 76 -7.94 1.87 -2.10
N ILE A 77 -6.62 1.68 -1.98
CA ILE A 77 -5.70 1.68 -3.12
C ILE A 77 -6.13 0.64 -4.16
N CYS A 78 -6.42 -0.60 -3.73
CA CYS A 78 -6.91 -1.65 -4.63
C CYS A 78 -8.24 -1.29 -5.31
N ARG A 79 -9.16 -0.61 -4.61
CA ARG A 79 -10.42 -0.14 -5.21
C ARG A 79 -10.18 0.94 -6.26
N MET A 80 -9.29 1.89 -5.96
CA MET A 80 -8.94 2.97 -6.88
C MET A 80 -8.27 2.44 -8.15
N ALA A 81 -7.42 1.42 -8.02
CA ALA A 81 -6.75 0.76 -9.14
C ALA A 81 -7.71 0.17 -10.19
N MET A 82 -8.96 -0.15 -9.82
CA MET A 82 -9.97 -0.67 -10.73
C MET A 82 -10.69 0.41 -11.54
N LEU A 83 -10.55 1.69 -11.18
CA LEU A 83 -11.36 2.77 -11.76
C LEU A 83 -10.84 3.25 -13.11
N ASN A 84 -9.52 3.35 -13.29
CA ASN A 84 -8.92 3.77 -14.56
C ASN A 84 -7.45 3.31 -14.70
N ARG A 85 -6.88 3.51 -15.90
CA ARG A 85 -5.49 3.13 -16.20
C ARG A 85 -4.45 3.90 -15.37
N ALA A 86 -4.66 5.18 -15.12
CA ALA A 86 -3.74 6.02 -14.35
C ALA A 86 -3.64 5.57 -12.88
N PHE A 87 -4.78 5.31 -12.21
CA PHE A 87 -4.83 4.71 -10.88
C PHE A 87 -4.24 3.31 -10.86
N ARG A 88 -4.50 2.51 -11.90
CA ARG A 88 -3.90 1.16 -11.99
C ARG A 88 -2.38 1.22 -12.06
N GLY A 89 -1.82 2.07 -12.93
CA GLY A 89 -0.38 2.29 -13.05
C GLY A 89 0.22 2.81 -11.74
N ALA A 90 -0.34 3.91 -11.21
CA ALA A 90 0.11 4.53 -9.98
C ALA A 90 0.01 3.60 -8.76
N SER A 91 -1.01 2.74 -8.68
CA SER A 91 -1.15 1.77 -7.57
C SER A 91 -0.07 0.70 -7.53
N SER A 92 0.72 0.56 -8.60
CA SER A 92 1.84 -0.41 -8.65
C SER A 92 3.18 0.22 -8.23
N ALA A 93 3.23 1.54 -8.00
CA ALA A 93 4.46 2.23 -7.65
C ALA A 93 4.95 1.87 -6.25
N ASP A 94 6.25 1.58 -6.10
CA ASP A 94 6.84 1.16 -4.82
C ASP A 94 6.68 2.20 -3.72
N PHE A 95 6.80 3.49 -4.06
CA PHE A 95 6.61 4.59 -3.10
C PHE A 95 5.25 4.56 -2.39
N VAL A 96 4.18 4.13 -3.09
CA VAL A 96 2.84 4.01 -2.51
C VAL A 96 2.82 2.97 -1.39
N TRP A 97 3.51 1.85 -1.59
CA TRP A 97 3.52 0.70 -0.67
C TRP A 97 4.60 0.76 0.39
N GLU A 98 5.67 1.53 0.17
CA GLU A 98 6.72 1.78 1.16
C GLU A 98 6.15 2.34 2.46
N SER A 99 5.24 3.30 2.37
CA SER A 99 4.57 3.88 3.54
C SER A 99 3.62 2.93 4.27
N LYS A 100 3.25 1.80 3.64
CA LYS A 100 2.29 0.81 4.17
C LYS A 100 2.98 -0.41 4.78
N LEU A 101 4.26 -0.61 4.50
CA LEU A 101 5.06 -1.66 5.08
C LEU A 101 5.56 -1.24 6.46
N PRO A 102 5.63 -2.16 7.44
CA PRO A 102 6.25 -1.87 8.72
C PRO A 102 7.75 -1.64 8.55
N SER A 103 8.36 -0.77 9.35
CA SER A 103 9.78 -0.39 9.19
C SER A 103 10.75 -1.58 9.27
N ASN A 104 10.38 -2.64 9.98
CA ASN A 104 11.15 -3.88 10.14
C ASN A 104 10.77 -4.96 9.12
N TYR A 105 10.13 -4.61 8.00
CA TYR A 105 9.69 -5.59 7.00
C TYR A 105 10.86 -6.44 6.45
N GLY A 106 12.07 -5.87 6.36
CA GLY A 106 13.27 -6.59 5.92
C GLY A 106 13.62 -7.77 6.83
N ASP A 107 13.59 -7.54 8.16
CA ASP A 107 13.84 -8.60 9.15
C ASP A 107 12.75 -9.66 9.14
N VAL A 108 11.49 -9.23 8.97
CA VAL A 108 10.35 -10.15 8.88
C VAL A 108 10.49 -11.04 7.64
N ILE A 109 10.85 -10.48 6.49
CA ILE A 109 11.07 -11.23 5.26
C ILE A 109 12.22 -12.20 5.43
N GLY A 110 13.35 -11.74 5.98
CA GLY A 110 14.52 -12.61 6.23
C GLY A 110 14.19 -13.81 7.10
N LYS A 111 13.34 -13.64 8.13
CA LYS A 111 12.91 -14.73 9.01
C LYS A 111 11.82 -15.62 8.41
N VAL A 112 10.90 -15.06 7.66
CA VAL A 112 9.76 -15.80 7.08
C VAL A 112 10.18 -16.60 5.84
N PHE A 113 11.00 -15.99 5.00
CA PHE A 113 11.37 -16.52 3.68
C PHE A 113 12.85 -16.95 3.64
N GLU A 114 13.45 -17.24 4.80
CA GLU A 114 14.85 -17.72 4.93
C GLU A 114 15.14 -18.91 4.00
N LYS A 115 14.13 -19.75 3.75
CA LYS A 115 14.23 -20.96 2.93
C LYS A 115 13.92 -20.75 1.45
N ASP A 116 13.53 -19.54 1.05
CA ASP A 116 13.04 -19.21 -0.28
C ASP A 116 14.06 -18.27 -0.95
N GLU A 117 15.17 -18.86 -1.42
CA GLU A 117 16.38 -18.15 -1.88
C GLU A 117 16.18 -17.21 -3.09
N GLY A 118 14.97 -17.15 -3.67
CA GLY A 118 14.62 -16.22 -4.76
C GLY A 118 13.42 -15.32 -4.45
N PHE A 119 12.84 -15.40 -3.24
CA PHE A 119 11.60 -14.68 -2.94
C PHE A 119 11.75 -13.16 -3.06
N CYS A 120 12.93 -12.63 -2.77
CA CYS A 120 13.19 -11.19 -2.79
C CYS A 120 13.67 -10.66 -4.15
N GLU A 121 14.02 -11.54 -5.09
CA GLU A 121 14.58 -11.13 -6.38
C GLU A 121 13.46 -10.66 -7.31
N GLY A 122 13.29 -9.33 -7.41
CA GLY A 122 12.39 -8.71 -8.38
C GLY A 122 10.96 -8.46 -7.92
N LEU A 123 10.64 -8.70 -6.64
CA LEU A 123 9.33 -8.30 -6.10
C LEU A 123 9.26 -6.81 -5.83
N CYS A 124 8.20 -6.17 -6.32
CA CYS A 124 7.86 -4.80 -5.94
C CYS A 124 7.30 -4.75 -4.50
N LYS A 125 7.33 -3.59 -3.85
CA LYS A 125 6.89 -3.41 -2.45
C LYS A 125 5.42 -3.79 -2.26
N ARG A 126 4.59 -3.62 -3.29
CA ARG A 126 3.21 -4.10 -3.30
C ARG A 126 3.13 -5.62 -3.13
N ASP A 127 3.94 -6.36 -3.87
CA ASP A 127 3.88 -7.82 -3.88
C ASP A 127 4.38 -8.37 -2.54
N ILE A 128 5.42 -7.75 -1.98
CA ILE A 128 5.87 -7.99 -0.60
C ILE A 128 4.71 -7.78 0.39
N TYR A 129 4.04 -6.63 0.33
CA TYR A 129 2.89 -6.34 1.22
C TYR A 129 1.80 -7.41 1.07
N SER A 130 1.48 -7.79 -0.17
CA SER A 130 0.45 -8.79 -0.47
C SER A 130 0.79 -10.17 0.11
N ARG A 131 2.08 -10.54 0.12
CA ARG A 131 2.56 -11.79 0.70
C ARG A 131 2.53 -11.75 2.21
N LEU A 132 2.98 -10.64 2.81
CA LEU A 132 2.97 -10.46 4.26
C LEU A 132 1.55 -10.40 4.82
N CYS A 133 0.54 -10.00 4.04
CA CYS A 133 -0.88 -10.09 4.44
C CYS A 133 -1.41 -11.52 4.58
N ARG A 134 -0.70 -12.53 4.05
CA ARG A 134 -1.06 -13.94 4.24
C ARG A 134 -0.41 -14.46 5.54
N PRO A 135 -1.05 -15.38 6.28
CA PRO A 135 -0.41 -16.02 7.42
C PRO A 135 0.88 -16.74 7.01
N ASN A 136 2.00 -16.29 7.58
CA ASN A 136 3.33 -16.85 7.35
C ASN A 136 3.83 -17.54 8.61
N TYR A 137 4.41 -18.72 8.49
CA TYR A 137 4.91 -19.49 9.62
C TYR A 137 6.31 -19.04 10.03
N LEU A 138 6.53 -19.02 11.34
CA LEU A 138 7.82 -18.75 11.97
C LEU A 138 8.12 -19.86 13.00
N ASP A 139 9.40 -19.99 13.35
CA ASP A 139 9.84 -20.79 14.51
C ASP A 139 9.31 -22.24 14.48
N GLY A 140 9.59 -22.93 13.37
CA GLY A 140 9.16 -24.31 13.16
C GLY A 140 7.65 -24.52 13.06
N GLY A 141 6.86 -23.45 12.88
CA GLY A 141 5.41 -23.49 12.76
C GLY A 141 4.66 -23.20 14.06
N THR A 142 5.36 -22.91 15.15
CA THR A 142 4.75 -22.55 16.44
C THR A 142 4.15 -21.15 16.45
N LYS A 143 4.60 -20.28 15.53
CA LYS A 143 4.19 -18.89 15.39
C LYS A 143 3.69 -18.64 13.97
N LYS A 144 2.63 -17.85 13.82
CA LYS A 144 2.18 -17.30 12.53
C LYS A 144 2.24 -15.78 12.60
N VAL A 145 2.74 -15.13 11.55
CA VAL A 145 2.79 -13.67 11.42
C VAL A 145 2.12 -13.24 10.12
N TRP A 146 1.37 -12.14 10.15
CA TRP A 146 0.81 -11.53 8.95
C TRP A 146 0.59 -10.03 9.16
N LEU A 147 0.37 -9.27 8.09
CA LEU A 147 -0.07 -7.88 8.18
C LEU A 147 -1.59 -7.82 8.14
N ASP A 148 -2.16 -6.95 8.97
CA ASP A 148 -3.54 -6.53 8.81
C ASP A 148 -3.70 -5.76 7.50
N LYS A 149 -4.66 -6.20 6.67
CA LYS A 149 -4.88 -5.67 5.32
C LYS A 149 -5.33 -4.21 5.33
N SER A 150 -6.02 -3.77 6.37
CA SER A 150 -6.47 -2.38 6.51
C SER A 150 -5.38 -1.47 7.04
N THR A 151 -4.74 -1.87 8.15
CA THR A 151 -3.85 -0.97 8.89
C THR A 151 -2.37 -1.15 8.55
N GLY A 152 -1.99 -2.22 7.85
CA GLY A 152 -0.59 -2.58 7.59
C GLY A 152 0.20 -2.98 8.85
N LYS A 153 -0.48 -3.13 10.00
CA LYS A 153 0.15 -3.50 11.26
C LYS A 153 0.46 -4.99 11.30
N THR A 154 1.59 -5.34 11.90
CA THR A 154 1.98 -6.74 12.13
C THR A 154 1.10 -7.39 13.18
N CYS A 155 0.46 -8.48 12.79
CA CYS A 155 -0.31 -9.39 13.63
C CYS A 155 0.48 -10.70 13.83
N MET A 156 0.36 -11.29 15.01
CA MET A 156 1.01 -12.56 15.33
C MET A 156 0.07 -13.48 16.10
N LEU A 157 0.09 -14.76 15.74
CA LEU A 157 -0.51 -15.85 16.51
C LEU A 157 0.62 -16.74 17.03
N ILE A 158 0.59 -17.05 18.32
CA ILE A 158 1.56 -17.94 18.94
C ILE A 158 0.77 -19.14 19.50
N SER A 159 1.17 -20.35 19.10
CA SER A 159 0.64 -21.58 19.68
C SER A 159 1.10 -21.73 21.13
N SER A 160 0.36 -22.49 21.95
CA SER A 160 0.79 -22.79 23.33
C SER A 160 2.19 -23.41 23.38
N ASN A 161 2.56 -24.22 22.37
CA ASN A 161 3.88 -24.84 22.25
C ASN A 161 5.01 -23.83 21.96
N GLY A 162 4.68 -22.67 21.40
CA GLY A 162 5.64 -21.59 21.12
C GLY A 162 5.79 -20.59 22.27
N LEU A 163 5.03 -20.77 23.36
CA LEU A 163 5.14 -19.96 24.57
C LEU A 163 6.00 -20.70 25.60
N ALA A 164 6.95 -19.99 26.21
CA ALA A 164 7.76 -20.51 27.31
C ALA A 164 6.99 -20.42 28.64
N ILE A 165 5.91 -21.19 28.77
CA ILE A 165 5.13 -21.28 30.01
C ILE A 165 5.74 -22.36 30.89
N THR A 166 6.19 -22.00 32.09
CA THR A 166 6.73 -22.96 33.06
C THR A 166 5.68 -24.01 33.41
N GLY A 167 6.05 -25.30 33.29
CA GLY A 167 5.16 -26.41 33.62
C GLY A 167 4.10 -26.73 32.55
N ILE A 168 4.17 -26.16 31.35
CA ILE A 168 3.22 -26.46 30.26
C ILE A 168 3.24 -27.94 29.82
N ASP A 169 4.39 -28.59 29.96
CA ASP A 169 4.55 -30.02 29.69
C ASP A 169 4.11 -30.89 30.86
N ASP A 170 3.93 -30.31 32.06
CA ASP A 170 3.47 -31.03 33.23
C ASP A 170 1.94 -31.07 33.26
N ARG A 171 1.40 -32.26 32.95
CA ARG A 171 -0.04 -32.53 32.93
C ARG A 171 -0.70 -32.39 34.31
N ARG A 172 0.07 -32.27 35.40
CA ARG A 172 -0.46 -32.00 36.75
C ARG A 172 -0.96 -30.56 36.88
N TYR A 173 -0.36 -29.62 36.16
CA TYR A 173 -0.67 -28.20 36.24
C TYR A 173 -1.41 -27.69 35.00
N TRP A 174 -1.34 -28.40 33.87
CA TRP A 174 -1.97 -27.97 32.62
C TRP A 174 -2.72 -29.10 31.88
N SER A 175 -3.93 -28.81 31.39
CA SER A 175 -4.69 -29.70 30.51
C SER A 175 -5.16 -28.96 29.26
N ARG A 176 -4.94 -29.55 28.06
CA ARG A 176 -5.50 -29.00 26.82
C ARG A 176 -6.97 -29.42 26.71
N ILE A 177 -7.86 -28.44 26.67
CA ILE A 177 -9.28 -28.69 26.42
C ILE A 177 -9.48 -28.68 24.89
N PRO A 178 -9.80 -29.83 24.26
CA PRO A 178 -10.11 -29.85 22.84
C PRO A 178 -11.41 -29.08 22.60
N MET A 179 -11.36 -28.08 21.72
CA MET A 179 -12.59 -27.46 21.21
C MET A 179 -12.96 -28.12 19.88
N GLU A 180 -14.21 -28.55 19.78
CA GLU A 180 -14.78 -29.16 18.58
C GLU A 180 -14.78 -28.12 17.46
N GLY A 181 -13.93 -28.33 16.43
CA GLY A 181 -13.81 -27.43 15.28
C GLY A 181 -12.42 -26.84 15.01
N SER A 182 -11.41 -27.09 15.87
CA SER A 182 -10.03 -26.68 15.58
C SER A 182 -9.32 -27.78 14.76
N ARG A 183 -9.24 -27.61 13.43
CA ARG A 183 -8.40 -28.40 12.52
C ARG A 183 -7.30 -27.54 11.91
#